data_AF-A0A945BD21-F1
#
_entry.id   AF-A0A945BD21-F1
#
_cell.length_a   1.000
_cell.length_b   1.000
_cell.length_c   1.000
_cell.angle_alpha   90.00
_cell.angle_beta   90.00
_cell.angle_gamma   90.00
#
_symmetry.space_group_name_H-M   'P 1'
#
loop_
_entity.id
_entity.type
_entity.pdbx_description
1 polymer ?
#
loop_
_entity_poly.entity_id
_entity_poly.type
_entity_poly.pdbx_seq_one_letter_code
_entity_poly.pdbx_strand_id
1 'polypeptide(L)'
;MLKKKRSLGDLENSAEFVSRHVGPNSVDQAAMLKTLGCVTLEQLTQQVVPKAIAMTGDLDIDDGCTEAQAIAELRQIAEHNQVCRSFIGQGYYGTITPNVIQRNILENPAWYTAYTPYQPEISQGRLEALINFQTMITDLTGMEMANASMLDEGTAAAEAMALCQRMSKSESPRFFVDNDCLPQTIEVVTTRAEPLGIEVEVGDPDSFSGEAFGI
;
A
#
# COMPACT_ATOMS: atom_id res chain seq x y z
N MET A 1 37.37 -8.20 41.03
CA MET A 1 36.70 -8.51 39.75
C MET A 1 36.34 -7.19 39.08
N LEU A 2 37.00 -6.87 37.96
CA LEU A 2 36.77 -5.64 37.21
C LEU A 2 35.35 -5.66 36.65
N LYS A 3 34.46 -4.83 37.21
CA LYS A 3 33.15 -4.56 36.61
C LYS A 3 33.41 -3.86 35.27
N LYS A 4 32.97 -4.46 34.15
CA LYS A 4 32.96 -3.80 32.84
C LYS A 4 32.31 -2.42 33.03
N LYS A 5 33.07 -1.33 32.83
CA LYS A 5 32.49 0.02 32.84
C LYS A 5 31.51 0.05 31.67
N ARG A 6 30.22 0.17 31.97
CA ARG A 6 29.18 0.35 30.94
C ARG A 6 29.48 1.67 30.23
N SER A 7 29.49 1.64 28.91
CA SER A 7 29.49 2.85 28.08
C SER A 7 28.13 3.57 28.20
N LEU A 8 28.05 4.82 27.75
CA LEU A 8 26.77 5.51 27.65
C LEU A 8 25.81 4.78 26.69
N GLY A 9 26.31 4.27 25.56
CA GLY A 9 25.52 3.46 24.63
C GLY A 9 24.96 2.17 25.24
N ASP A 10 25.67 1.52 26.17
CA ASP A 10 25.17 0.36 26.91
C ASP A 10 23.97 0.70 27.83
N LEU A 11 23.69 2.00 28.07
CA LEU A 11 22.56 2.48 28.86
C LEU A 11 21.38 2.97 28.02
N GLU A 12 21.57 3.14 26.70
CA GLU A 12 20.57 3.76 25.81
C GLU A 12 19.49 2.77 25.32
N ASN A 13 19.70 1.46 25.51
CA ASN A 13 18.74 0.40 25.17
C ASN A 13 18.13 0.52 23.76
N SER A 14 18.98 0.78 22.77
CA SER A 14 18.58 0.96 21.36
C SER A 14 17.80 -0.20 20.75
N ALA A 15 17.88 -1.40 21.34
CA ALA A 15 17.14 -2.58 20.91
C ALA A 15 15.74 -2.70 21.56
N GLU A 16 15.24 -1.69 22.29
CA GLU A 16 13.98 -1.80 23.04
C GLU A 16 12.78 -2.22 22.18
N PHE A 17 12.69 -1.71 20.94
CA PHE A 17 11.60 -1.97 20.03
C PHE A 17 11.54 -3.44 19.59
N VAL A 18 12.69 -4.11 19.48
CA VAL A 18 12.77 -5.52 19.06
C VAL A 18 11.93 -6.40 19.98
N SER A 19 11.98 -6.14 21.30
CA SER A 19 11.19 -6.90 22.29
C SER A 19 9.69 -6.59 22.28
N ARG A 20 9.28 -5.44 21.72
CA ARG A 20 7.86 -5.08 21.51
C ARG A 20 7.32 -5.71 20.23
N HIS A 21 8.17 -5.81 19.21
CA HIS A 21 7.82 -6.32 17.89
C HIS A 21 7.85 -7.85 17.82
N VAL A 22 8.90 -8.48 18.35
CA VAL A 22 9.08 -9.94 18.33
C VAL A 22 8.39 -10.56 19.54
N GLY A 23 7.29 -11.28 19.29
CA GLY A 23 6.48 -11.92 20.35
C GLY A 23 7.24 -12.98 21.17
N PRO A 24 7.82 -14.03 20.55
CA PRO A 24 8.52 -15.08 21.29
C PRO A 24 9.79 -14.57 21.95
N ASN A 25 9.84 -14.64 23.29
CA ASN A 25 11.06 -14.30 24.05
C ASN A 25 12.06 -15.48 24.03
N SER A 26 13.20 -15.33 24.72
CA SER A 26 14.25 -16.36 24.75
C SER A 26 13.79 -17.71 25.31
N VAL A 27 12.86 -17.73 26.26
CA VAL A 27 12.28 -18.97 26.82
C VAL A 27 11.37 -19.64 25.80
N ASP A 28 10.50 -18.87 25.14
CA ASP A 28 9.61 -19.37 24.09
C ASP A 28 10.40 -19.91 22.91
N GLN A 29 11.41 -19.16 22.45
CA GLN A 29 12.31 -19.56 21.37
C GLN A 29 13.02 -20.88 21.70
N ALA A 30 13.53 -21.04 22.92
CA ALA A 30 14.18 -22.29 23.34
C ALA A 30 13.20 -23.48 23.35
N ALA A 31 11.95 -23.28 23.80
CA ALA A 31 10.91 -24.30 23.77
C ALA A 31 10.52 -24.70 22.33
N MET A 32 10.37 -23.72 21.44
CA MET A 32 10.08 -23.93 20.02
C MET A 32 11.22 -24.66 19.31
N LEU A 33 12.48 -24.23 19.52
CA LEU A 33 13.67 -24.88 18.94
C LEU A 33 13.79 -26.34 19.38
N LYS A 34 13.56 -26.63 20.67
CA LYS A 34 13.57 -27.99 21.19
C LYS A 34 12.53 -28.88 20.48
N THR A 35 11.34 -28.35 20.21
CA THR A 35 10.28 -29.08 19.48
C THR A 35 10.71 -29.39 18.04
N LEU A 36 11.46 -28.49 17.42
CA LEU A 36 12.02 -28.64 16.06
C LEU A 36 13.33 -29.45 16.02
N GLY A 37 13.83 -29.95 17.16
CA GLY A 37 15.11 -30.65 17.23
C GLY A 37 16.34 -29.77 16.95
N CYS A 38 16.20 -28.44 17.07
CA CYS A 38 17.28 -27.47 16.90
C CYS A 38 17.77 -26.94 18.26
N VAL A 39 19.03 -26.55 18.34
CA VAL A 39 19.65 -25.99 19.54
C VAL A 39 19.66 -24.47 19.51
N THR A 40 19.84 -23.86 18.33
CA THR A 40 19.88 -22.40 18.16
C THR A 40 19.11 -21.95 16.91
N LEU A 41 18.76 -20.66 16.86
CA LEU A 41 18.15 -20.07 15.67
C LEU A 41 19.09 -20.15 14.46
N GLU A 42 20.40 -19.99 14.64
CA GLU A 42 21.39 -20.11 13.56
C GLU A 42 21.39 -21.51 12.96
N GLN A 43 21.29 -22.56 13.80
CA GLN A 43 21.20 -23.93 13.32
C GLN A 43 19.92 -24.14 12.50
N LEU A 44 18.78 -23.62 12.95
CA LEU A 44 17.52 -23.68 12.21
C LEU A 44 17.64 -22.96 10.86
N THR A 45 18.18 -21.74 10.85
CA THR A 45 18.37 -20.94 9.64
C THR A 45 19.26 -21.66 8.62
N GLN A 46 20.36 -22.30 9.06
CA GLN A 46 21.25 -23.06 8.17
C GLN A 46 20.62 -24.33 7.56
N GLN A 47 19.61 -24.89 8.21
CA GLN A 47 18.86 -26.04 7.68
C GLN A 47 17.80 -25.62 6.66
N VAL A 48 17.21 -24.42 6.82
CA VAL A 48 16.11 -23.93 5.99
C VAL A 48 16.60 -23.13 4.78
N VAL A 49 17.59 -22.27 4.97
CA VAL A 49 18.10 -21.38 3.92
C VAL A 49 19.26 -22.05 3.18
N PRO A 50 19.16 -22.30 1.86
CA PRO A 50 20.25 -22.88 1.10
C PRO A 50 21.50 -21.99 1.12
N LYS A 51 22.65 -22.59 1.42
CA LYS A 51 23.94 -21.87 1.52
C LYS A 51 24.31 -21.09 0.25
N ALA A 52 23.88 -21.55 -0.92
CA ALA A 52 24.18 -20.91 -2.20
C ALA A 52 23.57 -19.51 -2.36
N ILE A 53 22.52 -19.19 -1.59
CA ILE A 53 21.83 -17.89 -1.62
C ILE A 53 21.84 -17.18 -0.26
N ALA A 54 22.47 -17.79 0.76
CA ALA A 54 22.52 -17.21 2.09
C ALA A 54 23.47 -15.99 2.10
N MET A 55 22.99 -14.87 2.62
CA MET A 55 23.82 -13.68 2.85
C MET A 55 24.85 -13.97 3.95
N THR A 56 26.11 -13.63 3.72
CA THR A 56 27.23 -13.97 4.62
C THR A 56 27.72 -12.81 5.48
N GLY A 57 27.26 -11.59 5.22
CA GLY A 57 27.60 -10.39 5.99
C GLY A 57 26.35 -9.80 6.64
N ASP A 58 26.59 -8.84 7.53
CA ASP A 58 25.51 -8.03 8.10
C ASP A 58 24.92 -7.10 7.03
N LEU A 59 23.69 -6.66 7.25
CA LEU A 59 23.09 -5.61 6.43
C LEU A 59 23.86 -4.31 6.64
N ASP A 60 24.16 -3.60 5.55
CA ASP A 60 24.75 -2.26 5.59
C ASP A 60 23.64 -1.23 5.88
N ILE A 61 23.22 -1.19 7.15
CA ILE A 61 22.20 -0.30 7.69
C ILE A 61 22.69 0.30 9.00
N ASP A 62 22.16 1.47 9.35
CA ASP A 62 22.46 2.12 10.62
C ASP A 62 22.02 1.26 11.81
N ASP A 63 22.69 1.47 12.95
CA ASP A 63 22.32 0.83 14.21
C ASP A 63 20.87 1.15 14.60
N GLY A 64 20.23 0.22 15.30
CA GLY A 64 18.89 0.44 15.83
C GLY A 64 18.81 1.67 16.73
N CYS A 65 17.64 2.29 16.79
CA CYS A 65 17.34 3.38 17.70
C CYS A 65 16.07 3.09 18.51
N THR A 66 15.87 3.84 19.59
CA THR A 66 14.63 3.77 20.39
C THR A 66 13.43 4.31 19.60
N GLU A 67 12.21 3.93 20.00
CA GLU A 67 10.98 4.44 19.35
C GLU A 67 10.92 5.98 19.42
N ALA A 68 11.35 6.54 20.54
CA ALA A 68 11.37 7.99 20.76
C ALA A 68 12.37 8.71 19.83
N GLN A 69 13.55 8.13 19.62
CA GLN A 69 14.55 8.68 18.69
C GLN A 69 14.05 8.63 17.24
N ALA A 70 13.50 7.49 16.80
CA ALA A 70 12.96 7.35 15.45
C ALA A 70 11.86 8.39 15.16
N ILE A 71 10.93 8.58 16.10
CA ILE A 71 9.86 9.60 15.95
C ILE A 71 10.42 11.02 15.93
N ALA A 72 11.43 11.32 16.76
CA ALA A 72 12.05 12.64 16.80
C ALA A 72 12.79 12.96 15.50
N GLU A 73 13.52 11.99 14.94
CA GLU A 73 14.22 12.13 13.67
C GLU A 73 13.25 12.29 12.50
N LEU A 74 12.22 11.43 12.41
CA LEU A 74 11.17 11.55 11.40
C LEU A 74 10.45 12.90 11.47
N ARG A 75 10.27 13.46 12.67
CA ARG A 75 9.71 14.82 12.84
C ARG A 75 10.63 15.89 12.26
N GLN A 76 11.94 15.81 12.49
CA GLN A 76 12.90 16.73 11.89
C GLN A 76 12.87 16.65 10.37
N ILE A 77 12.77 15.45 9.80
CA ILE A 77 12.61 15.28 8.35
C ILE A 77 11.30 15.92 7.88
N ALA A 78 10.19 15.65 8.56
CA ALA A 78 8.88 16.19 8.21
C ALA A 78 8.81 17.74 8.30
N GLU A 79 9.59 18.37 9.16
CA GLU A 79 9.69 19.84 9.28
C GLU A 79 10.27 20.53 8.03
N HIS A 80 10.92 19.79 7.13
CA HIS A 80 11.37 20.31 5.84
C HIS A 80 10.22 20.47 4.83
N ASN A 81 9.07 19.83 5.06
CA ASN A 81 7.90 19.96 4.20
C ASN A 81 7.17 21.28 4.43
N GLN A 82 6.71 21.92 3.36
CA GLN A 82 5.88 23.13 3.43
C GLN A 82 4.43 22.79 3.13
N VAL A 83 3.55 22.93 4.14
CA VAL A 83 2.12 22.70 3.97
C VAL A 83 1.46 23.95 3.39
N CYS A 84 1.25 23.94 2.08
CA CYS A 84 0.64 25.05 1.34
C CYS A 84 -0.88 24.89 1.19
N ARG A 85 -1.55 26.01 0.93
CA ARG A 85 -2.91 25.99 0.35
C ARG A 85 -2.76 25.72 -1.15
N SER A 86 -2.86 24.46 -1.53
CA SER A 86 -2.68 24.03 -2.92
C SER A 86 -3.99 24.05 -3.69
N PHE A 87 -4.04 24.87 -4.74
CA PHE A 87 -5.15 24.92 -5.71
C PHE A 87 -4.72 24.39 -7.09
N ILE A 88 -3.76 23.46 -7.10
CA ILE A 88 -3.24 22.83 -8.32
C ILE A 88 -4.33 21.98 -9.00
N GLY A 89 -5.20 21.36 -8.19
CA GLY A 89 -6.21 20.42 -8.68
C GLY A 89 -5.53 19.11 -9.09
N GLN A 90 -5.70 18.71 -10.36
CA GLN A 90 -5.07 17.51 -10.92
C GLN A 90 -5.47 16.22 -10.17
N GLY A 91 -6.73 16.09 -9.77
CA GLY A 91 -7.25 14.89 -9.10
C GLY A 91 -7.06 14.86 -7.58
N TYR A 92 -6.29 15.81 -7.02
CA TYR A 92 -6.08 15.91 -5.57
C TYR A 92 -6.59 17.24 -5.03
N TYR A 93 -7.56 17.16 -4.12
CA TYR A 93 -8.23 18.33 -3.58
C TYR A 93 -8.18 18.30 -2.05
N GLY A 94 -7.83 19.44 -1.44
CA GLY A 94 -7.83 19.57 0.02
C GLY A 94 -9.22 19.28 0.58
N THR A 95 -9.28 18.48 1.65
CA THR A 95 -10.52 18.08 2.30
C THR A 95 -10.41 18.17 3.82
N ILE A 96 -11.55 18.26 4.50
CA ILE A 96 -11.63 18.19 5.96
C ILE A 96 -12.02 16.76 6.32
N THR A 97 -11.05 15.96 6.77
CA THR A 97 -11.36 14.66 7.37
C THR A 97 -12.05 14.90 8.72
N PRO A 98 -13.30 14.43 8.93
CA PRO A 98 -13.96 14.61 10.21
C PRO A 98 -13.15 13.97 11.34
N ASN A 99 -12.89 14.71 12.42
CA ASN A 99 -12.05 14.24 13.53
C ASN A 99 -12.54 12.91 14.13
N VAL A 100 -13.86 12.67 14.12
CA VAL A 100 -14.45 11.40 14.58
C VAL A 100 -14.02 10.21 13.72
N ILE A 101 -13.86 10.41 12.41
CA ILE A 101 -13.37 9.38 11.47
C ILE A 101 -11.86 9.18 11.64
N GLN A 102 -11.09 10.28 11.69
CA GLN A 102 -9.64 10.20 11.91
C GLN A 102 -9.33 9.42 13.19
N ARG A 103 -9.95 9.80 14.31
CA ARG A 103 -9.64 9.22 15.62
C ARG A 103 -10.11 7.77 15.77
N ASN A 104 -11.31 7.45 15.29
CA ASN A 104 -11.95 6.16 15.61
C ASN A 104 -11.80 5.11 14.50
N ILE A 105 -11.34 5.51 13.32
CA ILE A 105 -11.10 4.60 12.18
C ILE A 105 -9.61 4.63 11.80
N LEU A 106 -9.10 5.76 11.30
CA LEU A 106 -7.73 5.83 10.76
C LEU A 106 -6.64 5.58 11.83
N GLU A 107 -6.82 6.13 13.03
CA GLU A 107 -5.88 5.98 14.15
C GLU A 107 -6.21 4.79 15.06
N ASN A 108 -7.17 3.93 14.68
CA ASN A 108 -7.65 2.84 15.52
C ASN A 108 -7.23 1.46 14.99
N PRO A 109 -6.36 0.70 15.70
CA PRO A 109 -5.88 -0.60 15.22
C PRO A 109 -6.99 -1.62 15.00
N ALA A 110 -8.15 -1.50 15.66
CA ALA A 110 -9.29 -2.38 15.41
C ALA A 110 -9.80 -2.31 13.96
N TRP A 111 -9.52 -1.22 13.24
CA TRP A 111 -9.91 -1.03 11.85
C TRP A 111 -8.80 -1.33 10.85
N TYR A 112 -7.52 -1.05 11.16
CA TYR A 112 -6.42 -1.19 10.20
C TYR A 112 -5.53 -2.44 10.36
N THR A 113 -5.70 -3.24 11.41
CA THR A 113 -4.85 -4.43 11.64
C THR A 113 -5.41 -5.70 11.02
N ALA A 114 -6.73 -5.78 10.82
CA ALA A 114 -7.34 -6.91 10.11
C ALA A 114 -7.05 -6.82 8.60
N TYR A 115 -6.96 -7.99 7.95
CA TYR A 115 -6.75 -8.07 6.50
C TYR A 115 -8.06 -8.32 5.74
N THR A 116 -7.94 -8.72 4.47
CA THR A 116 -9.05 -9.06 3.57
C THR A 116 -10.11 -9.93 4.28
N PRO A 117 -11.41 -9.62 4.12
CA PRO A 117 -12.50 -10.33 4.81
C PRO A 117 -12.79 -11.73 4.24
N TYR A 118 -11.79 -12.62 4.24
CA TYR A 118 -11.95 -14.03 3.83
C TYR A 118 -12.84 -14.84 4.79
N GLN A 119 -13.03 -14.37 6.02
CA GLN A 119 -13.91 -14.97 7.02
C GLN A 119 -15.05 -14.00 7.31
N PRO A 120 -16.14 -14.02 6.53
CA PRO A 120 -17.17 -12.99 6.56
C PRO A 120 -17.88 -12.89 7.91
N GLU A 121 -18.05 -13.99 8.65
CA GLU A 121 -18.75 -14.06 9.93
C GLU A 121 -18.11 -13.19 11.01
N ILE A 122 -16.78 -13.05 10.97
CA ILE A 122 -16.00 -12.22 11.89
C ILE A 122 -15.56 -10.89 11.25
N SER A 123 -16.18 -10.52 10.12
CA SER A 123 -15.77 -9.39 9.30
C SER A 123 -16.92 -8.45 8.91
N GLN A 124 -18.12 -8.67 9.45
CA GLN A 124 -19.34 -7.95 9.07
C GLN A 124 -19.20 -6.44 9.19
N GLY A 125 -18.54 -5.91 10.23
CA GLY A 125 -18.39 -4.45 10.39
C GLY A 125 -17.68 -3.74 9.23
N ARG A 126 -16.60 -4.31 8.69
CA ARG A 126 -15.91 -3.73 7.52
C ARG A 126 -16.61 -4.04 6.21
N LEU A 127 -17.25 -5.21 6.10
CA LEU A 127 -18.06 -5.57 4.92
C LEU A 127 -19.25 -4.62 4.76
N GLU A 128 -19.92 -4.25 5.86
CA GLU A 128 -21.00 -3.27 5.85
C GLU A 128 -20.50 -1.89 5.42
N ALA A 129 -19.35 -1.44 5.92
CA ALA A 129 -18.74 -0.18 5.47
C ALA A 129 -18.39 -0.19 3.98
N LEU A 130 -17.93 -1.33 3.43
CA LEU A 130 -17.66 -1.49 2.00
C LEU A 130 -18.94 -1.51 1.17
N ILE A 131 -20.03 -2.10 1.65
CA ILE A 131 -21.34 -2.02 1.00
C ILE A 131 -21.81 -0.56 0.99
N ASN A 132 -21.64 0.19 2.08
CA ASN A 132 -21.97 1.62 2.10
C ASN A 132 -21.14 2.41 1.08
N PHE A 133 -19.86 2.08 0.91
CA PHE A 133 -19.03 2.65 -0.16
C PHE A 133 -19.59 2.34 -1.55
N GLN A 134 -19.93 1.07 -1.82
CA GLN A 134 -20.51 0.65 -3.09
C GLN A 134 -21.82 1.39 -3.38
N THR A 135 -22.74 1.43 -2.41
CA THR A 135 -24.03 2.14 -2.53
C THR A 135 -23.81 3.63 -2.78
N MET A 136 -22.88 4.27 -2.06
CA MET A 136 -22.54 5.67 -2.29
C MET A 136 -22.06 5.92 -3.73
N ILE A 137 -21.21 5.04 -4.27
CA ILE A 137 -20.73 5.16 -5.64
C ILE A 137 -21.86 4.93 -6.65
N THR A 138 -22.71 3.91 -6.46
CA THR A 138 -23.86 3.68 -7.36
C THR A 138 -24.86 4.83 -7.33
N ASP A 139 -25.14 5.40 -6.15
CA ASP A 139 -26.06 6.54 -6.01
C ASP A 139 -25.50 7.81 -6.69
N LEU A 140 -24.20 8.07 -6.56
CA LEU A 140 -23.56 9.27 -7.15
C LEU A 140 -23.36 9.15 -8.66
N THR A 141 -23.05 7.96 -9.17
CA THR A 141 -22.76 7.73 -10.60
C THR A 141 -23.99 7.33 -11.40
N GLY A 142 -25.05 6.85 -10.75
CA GLY A 142 -26.22 6.26 -11.41
C GLY A 142 -25.96 4.89 -12.03
N MET A 143 -24.80 4.29 -11.80
CA MET A 143 -24.45 2.96 -12.31
C MET A 143 -25.10 1.85 -11.49
N GLU A 144 -25.36 0.71 -12.13
CA GLU A 144 -26.06 -0.42 -11.48
C GLU A 144 -25.23 -1.10 -10.38
N MET A 145 -23.89 -1.05 -10.49
CA MET A 145 -22.98 -1.73 -9.57
C MET A 145 -21.65 -0.98 -9.43
N ALA A 146 -21.02 -1.14 -8.27
CA ALA A 146 -19.67 -0.66 -7.98
C ALA A 146 -18.86 -1.75 -7.25
N ASN A 147 -17.55 -1.74 -7.44
CA ASN A 147 -16.64 -2.61 -6.67
C ASN A 147 -16.29 -2.00 -5.31
N ALA A 148 -15.48 -2.70 -4.51
CA ALA A 148 -15.08 -2.27 -3.17
C ALA A 148 -13.77 -1.44 -3.15
N SER A 149 -13.54 -0.59 -4.17
CA SER A 149 -12.36 0.25 -4.46
C SER A 149 -11.35 -0.31 -5.48
N MET A 150 -10.50 0.60 -5.97
CA MET A 150 -9.32 0.39 -6.81
C MET A 150 -8.13 1.17 -6.21
N LEU A 151 -6.94 1.08 -6.80
CA LEU A 151 -5.73 1.72 -6.26
C LEU A 151 -5.78 3.26 -6.38
N ASP A 152 -6.09 3.78 -7.57
CA ASP A 152 -6.19 5.20 -7.87
C ASP A 152 -7.03 5.44 -9.15
N GLU A 153 -7.24 6.70 -9.52
CA GLU A 153 -8.03 7.09 -10.71
C GLU A 153 -7.43 6.56 -12.02
N GLY A 154 -6.12 6.75 -12.24
CA GLY A 154 -5.47 6.38 -13.49
C GLY A 154 -5.48 4.87 -13.73
N THR A 155 -5.23 4.08 -12.69
CA THR A 155 -5.31 2.62 -12.76
C THR A 155 -6.75 2.13 -12.89
N ALA A 156 -7.73 2.80 -12.28
CA ALA A 156 -9.14 2.50 -12.50
C ALA A 156 -9.57 2.76 -13.96
N ALA A 157 -9.11 3.87 -14.56
CA ALA A 157 -9.34 4.17 -15.98
C ALA A 157 -8.71 3.13 -16.91
N ALA A 158 -7.49 2.68 -16.61
CA ALA A 158 -6.83 1.61 -17.38
C ALA A 158 -7.57 0.26 -17.27
N GLU A 159 -8.14 -0.06 -16.11
CA GLU A 159 -8.97 -1.26 -15.93
C GLU A 159 -10.33 -1.12 -16.65
N ALA A 160 -10.88 0.10 -16.73
CA ALA A 160 -12.04 0.38 -17.56
C ALA A 160 -11.72 0.18 -19.06
N MET A 161 -10.58 0.67 -19.56
CA MET A 161 -10.09 0.39 -20.92
C MET A 161 -10.01 -1.12 -21.16
N ALA A 162 -9.40 -1.88 -20.24
CA ALA A 162 -9.28 -3.33 -20.37
C ALA A 162 -10.66 -4.04 -20.35
N LEU A 163 -11.62 -3.53 -19.57
CA LEU A 163 -12.99 -4.03 -19.57
C LEU A 163 -13.69 -3.74 -20.91
N CYS A 164 -13.58 -2.52 -21.44
CA CYS A 164 -14.10 -2.14 -22.74
C CYS A 164 -13.54 -3.02 -23.84
N GLN A 165 -12.22 -3.26 -23.86
CA GLN A 165 -11.57 -4.13 -24.84
C GLN A 165 -12.16 -5.55 -24.83
N ARG A 166 -12.37 -6.13 -23.63
CA ARG A 166 -12.93 -7.49 -23.49
C ARG A 166 -14.40 -7.59 -23.89
N MET A 167 -15.16 -6.51 -23.71
CA MET A 167 -16.61 -6.48 -23.97
C MET A 167 -16.95 -6.02 -25.39
N SER A 168 -16.03 -5.30 -26.05
CA SER A 168 -16.24 -4.76 -27.38
C SER A 168 -16.31 -5.86 -28.45
N LYS A 169 -17.07 -5.58 -29.50
CA LYS A 169 -17.11 -6.39 -30.73
C LYS A 169 -16.31 -5.76 -31.87
N SER A 170 -15.69 -4.61 -31.61
CA SER A 170 -14.83 -3.94 -32.58
C SER A 170 -13.50 -4.68 -32.69
N GLU A 171 -13.01 -4.81 -33.92
CA GLU A 171 -11.66 -5.34 -34.20
C GLU A 171 -10.59 -4.23 -34.15
N SER A 172 -11.00 -2.97 -33.95
CA SER A 172 -10.08 -1.83 -33.84
C SER A 172 -9.23 -1.98 -32.58
N PRO A 173 -7.89 -1.82 -32.65
CA PRO A 173 -7.03 -1.79 -31.48
C PRO A 173 -7.07 -0.43 -30.76
N ARG A 174 -7.89 0.51 -31.24
CA ARG A 174 -7.88 1.90 -30.79
C ARG A 174 -8.73 2.13 -29.54
N PHE A 175 -8.16 2.80 -28.55
CA PHE A 175 -8.86 3.37 -27.41
C PHE A 175 -8.69 4.89 -27.44
N PHE A 176 -9.79 5.64 -27.38
CA PHE A 176 -9.73 7.09 -27.35
C PHE A 176 -9.65 7.59 -25.91
N VAL A 177 -8.91 8.67 -25.68
CA VAL A 177 -8.85 9.37 -24.40
C VAL A 177 -9.00 10.86 -24.66
N ASP A 178 -9.91 11.51 -23.94
CA ASP A 178 -10.08 12.96 -24.00
C ASP A 178 -8.77 13.66 -23.57
N ASN A 179 -8.34 14.68 -24.32
CA ASN A 179 -7.15 15.47 -24.01
C ASN A 179 -7.29 16.32 -22.73
N ASP A 180 -8.53 16.55 -22.26
CA ASP A 180 -8.83 17.25 -21.02
C ASP A 180 -8.82 16.32 -19.78
N CYS A 181 -8.59 15.01 -19.96
CA CYS A 181 -8.31 14.11 -18.85
C CYS A 181 -7.02 14.50 -18.12
N LEU A 182 -6.90 14.06 -16.86
CA LEU A 182 -5.71 14.36 -16.07
C LEU A 182 -4.46 13.76 -16.75
N PRO A 183 -3.34 14.51 -16.82
CA PRO A 183 -2.15 14.09 -17.54
C PRO A 183 -1.59 12.77 -17.00
N GLN A 184 -1.61 12.56 -15.68
CA GLN A 184 -1.20 11.29 -15.08
C GLN A 184 -2.15 10.13 -15.41
N THR A 185 -3.45 10.40 -15.61
CA THR A 185 -4.42 9.38 -16.03
C THR A 185 -4.13 8.93 -17.46
N ILE A 186 -3.88 9.88 -18.37
CA ILE A 186 -3.48 9.61 -19.77
C ILE A 186 -2.19 8.79 -19.80
N GLU A 187 -1.18 9.16 -19.01
CA GLU A 187 0.11 8.47 -18.97
C GLU A 187 -0.04 7.02 -18.45
N VAL A 188 -0.83 6.80 -17.40
CA VAL A 188 -1.09 5.45 -16.87
C VAL A 188 -1.85 4.59 -17.89
N VAL A 189 -2.89 5.13 -18.54
CA VAL A 189 -3.65 4.41 -19.58
C VAL A 189 -2.73 4.03 -20.74
N THR A 190 -1.93 4.99 -21.24
CA THR A 190 -0.97 4.76 -22.33
C THR A 190 0.05 3.69 -21.97
N THR A 191 0.63 3.76 -20.77
CA THR A 191 1.61 2.77 -20.28
C THR A 191 1.00 1.37 -20.18
N ARG A 192 -0.27 1.27 -19.75
CA ARG A 192 -0.98 -0.02 -19.65
C ARG A 192 -1.40 -0.58 -21.01
N ALA A 193 -1.63 0.30 -21.99
CA ALA A 193 -1.99 -0.05 -23.36
C ALA A 193 -0.81 -0.66 -24.15
N GLU A 194 0.41 -0.13 -23.96
CA GLU A 194 1.62 -0.52 -24.71
C GLU A 194 1.88 -2.04 -24.75
N PRO A 195 1.95 -2.78 -23.62
CA PRO A 195 2.23 -4.22 -23.66
C PRO A 195 1.08 -5.06 -24.25
N LEU A 196 -0.10 -4.47 -24.42
CA LEU A 196 -1.30 -5.13 -24.99
C LEU A 196 -1.47 -4.82 -26.48
N GLY A 197 -0.63 -3.95 -27.05
CA GLY A 197 -0.77 -3.51 -28.44
C GLY A 197 -2.02 -2.66 -28.70
N ILE A 198 -2.53 -1.98 -27.66
CA ILE A 198 -3.66 -1.05 -27.78
C ILE A 198 -3.12 0.30 -28.27
N GLU A 199 -3.76 0.87 -29.28
CA GLU A 199 -3.44 2.20 -29.82
C GLU A 199 -4.23 3.27 -29.06
N VAL A 200 -3.56 4.03 -28.19
CA VAL A 200 -4.21 5.15 -27.47
C VAL A 200 -4.17 6.41 -28.34
N GLU A 201 -5.35 6.92 -28.69
CA GLU A 201 -5.52 8.20 -29.37
C GLU A 201 -5.99 9.25 -28.36
N VAL A 202 -5.17 10.27 -28.12
CA VAL A 202 -5.51 11.39 -27.23
C VAL A 202 -5.96 12.58 -28.08
N GLY A 203 -7.15 13.11 -27.83
CA GLY A 203 -7.70 14.19 -28.65
C GLY A 203 -8.96 14.84 -28.08
N ASP A 204 -9.49 15.82 -28.82
CA ASP A 204 -10.79 16.44 -28.52
C ASP A 204 -11.91 15.48 -28.98
N PRO A 205 -12.81 15.03 -28.08
CA PRO A 205 -13.91 14.12 -28.41
C PRO A 205 -14.81 14.62 -29.54
N ASP A 206 -15.01 15.94 -29.68
CA ASP A 206 -15.86 16.51 -30.73
C ASP A 206 -15.25 16.37 -32.13
N SER A 207 -13.92 16.18 -32.18
CA SER A 207 -13.16 15.96 -33.41
C SER A 207 -12.90 14.48 -33.73
N PHE A 208 -13.27 13.58 -32.80
CA PHE A 208 -13.00 12.15 -32.95
C PHE A 208 -13.73 11.57 -34.17
N SER A 209 -12.99 10.80 -34.96
CA SER A 209 -13.55 10.09 -36.12
C SER A 209 -12.90 8.73 -36.28
N GLY A 210 -13.70 7.75 -36.70
CA GLY A 210 -13.25 6.38 -36.90
C GLY A 210 -13.83 5.41 -35.86
N GLU A 211 -13.22 4.24 -35.79
CA GLU A 211 -13.66 3.14 -34.93
C GLU A 211 -12.68 2.96 -33.76
N ALA A 212 -13.20 3.01 -32.55
CA ALA A 212 -12.48 2.68 -31.32
C ALA A 212 -13.34 1.69 -30.51
N PHE A 213 -12.68 0.82 -29.74
CA PHE A 213 -13.40 -0.12 -28.89
C PHE A 213 -13.91 0.51 -27.58
N GLY A 214 -13.45 1.73 -27.27
CA GLY A 214 -13.86 2.54 -26.13
C GLY A 214 -13.38 3.99 -26.27
N ILE A 215 -14.06 4.88 -25.54
CA ILE A 215 -13.85 6.33 -25.41
C ILE A 215 -13.91 6.64 -23.92
#